data_AF-A0A286E7V4-F1
#
_entry.id   AF-A0A286E7V4-F1
#
_cell.length_a   1.000
_cell.length_b   1.000
_cell.length_c   1.000
_cell.angle_alpha   90.00
_cell.angle_beta   90.00
_cell.angle_gamma   90.00
#
_symmetry.space_group_name_H-M   'P 1'
#
loop_
_entity.id
_entity.type
_entity.pdbx_description
1 polymer ?
#
loop_
_entity_poly.entity_id
_entity_poly.type
_entity_poly.pdbx_seq_one_letter_code
_entity_poly.pdbx_strand_id
1 'polypeptide(L)'
;MSAQPVHHHTSEGGERVPRTADGIAAALSPARRMEFYRELGTAQLDQAEAVLRRWWCEAMLDADPEGDRLTAAALDGTLPLASVSSVLARRQARGLPVD
;
A
#
# COMPACT_ATOMS: atom_id res chain seq x y z
N MET A 1 12.70 -3.40 -32.08
CA MET A 1 12.66 -3.20 -30.61
C MET A 1 11.28 -2.70 -30.25
N SER A 2 10.45 -3.48 -29.57
CA SER A 2 9.14 -3.04 -29.09
C SER A 2 9.25 -2.65 -27.62
N ALA A 3 9.07 -1.37 -27.32
CA ALA A 3 8.92 -0.91 -25.93
C ALA A 3 7.58 -1.45 -25.41
N GLN A 4 7.60 -2.18 -24.30
CA GLN A 4 6.35 -2.58 -23.64
C GLN A 4 5.65 -1.34 -23.09
N PRO A 5 4.31 -1.27 -23.14
CA PRO A 5 3.56 -0.21 -22.51
C PRO A 5 3.83 -0.26 -21.00
N VAL A 6 4.31 0.84 -20.42
CA VAL A 6 4.29 1.00 -18.97
C VAL A 6 2.83 1.16 -18.58
N HIS A 7 2.24 0.10 -18.04
CA HIS A 7 0.92 0.18 -17.45
C HIS A 7 1.02 1.02 -16.17
N HIS A 8 0.89 2.34 -16.32
CA HIS A 8 0.59 3.20 -15.18
C HIS A 8 -0.73 2.70 -14.61
N HIS A 9 -0.71 2.22 -13.36
CA HIS A 9 -1.93 1.83 -12.65
C HIS A 9 -2.64 3.12 -12.24
N THR A 10 -3.18 3.82 -13.23
CA THR A 10 -4.15 4.88 -12.97
C THR A 10 -5.44 4.14 -12.66
N SER A 11 -5.63 3.79 -11.39
CA SER A 11 -6.97 3.43 -10.92
C SER A 11 -7.92 4.53 -11.36
N GLU A 12 -9.03 4.17 -11.99
CA GLU A 12 -10.02 5.10 -12.53
C GLU A 12 -10.74 5.95 -11.45
N GLY A 13 -10.41 5.74 -10.17
CA GLY A 13 -10.51 6.73 -9.10
C GLY A 13 -9.11 6.92 -8.52
N GLY A 14 -8.66 8.16 -8.36
CA GLY A 14 -7.28 8.50 -7.99
C GLY A 14 -6.68 7.67 -6.84
N GLU A 15 -5.35 7.70 -6.74
CA GLU A 15 -4.62 6.98 -5.70
C GLU A 15 -5.21 7.27 -4.31
N ARG A 16 -5.67 6.22 -3.58
CA ARG A 16 -6.35 6.35 -2.27
C ARG A 16 -5.57 7.24 -1.31
N VAL A 17 -4.24 7.10 -1.32
CA VAL A 17 -3.30 7.96 -0.64
C VAL A 17 -2.31 8.47 -1.67
N PRO A 18 -2.31 9.76 -2.03
CA PRO A 18 -1.32 10.31 -2.94
C PRO A 18 0.11 10.09 -2.41
N ARG A 19 1.04 9.67 -3.27
CA ARG A 19 2.48 9.50 -2.94
C ARG A 19 3.25 10.82 -2.75
N THR A 20 2.74 11.67 -1.87
CA THR A 20 3.36 12.92 -1.44
C THR A 20 3.41 12.96 0.08
N ALA A 21 4.33 13.72 0.67
CA ALA A 21 4.41 13.82 2.13
C ALA A 21 3.08 14.31 2.74
N ASP A 22 2.43 15.28 2.10
CA ASP A 22 1.13 15.81 2.55
C ASP A 22 -0.01 14.80 2.36
N GLY A 23 -0.03 14.07 1.24
CA GLY A 23 -1.02 13.01 0.99
C GLY A 23 -0.93 11.89 2.02
N ILE A 24 0.29 11.45 2.33
CA ILE A 24 0.56 10.45 3.38
C ILE A 24 0.11 10.99 4.73
N ALA A 25 0.55 12.20 5.10
CA ALA A 25 0.19 12.82 6.38
C ALA A 25 -1.33 12.94 6.55
N ALA A 26 -2.05 13.38 5.52
CA ALA A 26 -3.49 13.57 5.54
C ALA A 26 -4.26 12.26 5.81
N ALA A 27 -3.76 11.14 5.31
CA ALA A 27 -4.35 9.81 5.50
C ALA A 27 -4.09 9.21 6.90
N LEU A 28 -3.08 9.69 7.62
CA LEU A 28 -2.73 9.20 8.95
C LEU A 28 -3.56 9.87 10.06
N SER A 29 -3.81 9.10 11.13
CA SER A 29 -4.32 9.64 12.40
C SER A 29 -3.37 10.69 12.99
N PRO A 30 -3.84 11.62 13.84
CA PRO A 30 -3.00 12.71 14.35
C PRO A 30 -1.71 12.24 15.05
N ALA A 31 -1.79 11.16 15.84
CA ALA A 31 -0.62 10.61 16.53
C ALA A 31 0.41 10.03 15.53
N ARG A 32 -0.05 9.24 14.56
CA ARG A 32 0.81 8.64 13.52
C ARG A 32 1.40 9.70 12.59
N ARG A 33 0.65 10.77 12.30
CA ARG A 33 1.12 11.92 11.52
C ARG A 33 2.31 12.62 12.18
N MET A 34 2.28 12.79 13.50
CA MET A 34 3.39 13.37 14.25
C MET A 34 4.63 12.47 14.21
N GLU A 35 4.43 11.16 14.31
CA GLU A 35 5.52 10.18 14.22
C GLU A 35 6.15 10.19 12.82
N PHE A 36 5.33 10.22 11.77
CA PHE A 36 5.76 10.34 10.38
C PHE A 36 6.65 11.57 10.17
N TYR A 37 6.20 12.76 10.56
CA TYR A 37 6.99 13.97 10.38
C TYR A 37 8.29 13.95 11.20
N ARG A 38 8.25 13.40 12.42
CA ARG A 38 9.44 13.24 13.25
C ARG A 38 10.47 12.36 12.53
N GLU A 39 10.06 11.19 12.07
CA GLU A 39 10.97 10.26 11.44
C GLU A 39 11.53 10.82 10.12
N LEU A 40 10.67 11.38 9.27
CA LEU A 40 11.09 12.01 8.02
C LEU A 40 12.06 13.18 8.25
N GLY A 41 11.84 13.99 9.29
CA GLY A 41 12.72 15.10 9.65
C GLY A 41 14.07 14.67 10.24
N THR A 42 14.16 13.46 10.81
CA THR A 42 15.40 12.91 11.37
C THR A 42 16.15 11.96 10.43
N ALA A 43 15.52 11.54 9.33
CA ALA A 43 16.12 10.65 8.37
C ALA A 43 17.27 11.34 7.62
N GLN A 44 18.31 10.58 7.30
CA GLN A 44 19.31 11.02 6.34
C GLN A 44 18.67 11.17 4.95
N LEU A 45 19.16 12.10 4.14
CA LEU A 45 18.56 12.42 2.83
C LEU A 45 18.48 11.21 1.90
N ASP A 46 19.47 10.32 1.95
CA ASP A 46 19.52 9.06 1.18
C ASP A 46 18.50 8.01 1.66
N GLN A 47 17.95 8.18 2.87
CA GLN A 47 16.93 7.29 3.46
C GLN A 47 15.51 7.86 3.37
N ALA A 48 15.35 9.14 3.03
CA ALA A 48 14.06 9.81 3.02
C ALA A 48 13.04 9.12 2.11
N GLU A 49 13.46 8.63 0.94
CA GLU A 49 12.58 7.90 0.02
C GLU A 49 12.08 6.57 0.64
N ALA A 50 12.95 5.84 1.34
CA ALA A 50 12.57 4.59 1.99
C ALA A 50 11.55 4.82 3.11
N VAL A 51 11.74 5.90 3.89
CA VAL A 51 10.80 6.34 4.93
C VAL A 51 9.44 6.71 4.30
N LEU A 52 9.43 7.54 3.26
CA LEU A 52 8.21 7.90 2.53
C LEU A 52 7.48 6.67 1.99
N ARG A 53 8.21 5.74 1.37
CA ARG A 53 7.63 4.50 0.82
C ARG A 53 6.99 3.64 1.90
N ARG A 54 7.66 3.46 3.04
CA ARG A 54 7.13 2.67 4.15
C ARG A 54 5.86 3.30 4.71
N TRP A 55 5.91 4.59 5.03
CA TRP A 55 4.75 5.31 5.57
C TRP A 55 3.58 5.38 4.58
N TRP A 56 3.86 5.45 3.28
CA TRP A 56 2.83 5.34 2.25
C TRP A 56 2.15 3.97 2.25
N CYS A 57 2.91 2.88 2.35
CA CYS A 57 2.33 1.52 2.46
C CYS A 57 1.43 1.39 3.68
N GLU A 58 1.85 1.92 4.82
CA GLU A 58 1.05 1.93 6.05
C GLU A 58 -0.22 2.78 5.88
N ALA A 59 -0.11 4.00 5.34
CA ALA A 59 -1.26 4.85 5.09
C ALA A 59 -2.27 4.21 4.11
N MET A 60 -1.79 3.45 3.12
CA MET A 60 -2.64 2.72 2.18
C MET A 60 -3.42 1.56 2.83
N LEU A 61 -2.88 0.96 3.89
CA LEU A 61 -3.56 -0.05 4.70
C LEU A 61 -4.55 0.61 5.66
N ASP A 62 -4.14 1.70 6.33
CA ASP A 62 -5.00 2.47 7.24
C ASP A 62 -6.21 3.07 6.50
N ALA A 63 -6.06 3.44 5.23
CA ALA A 63 -7.12 3.98 4.39
C ALA A 63 -7.96 2.91 3.66
N ASP A 64 -7.71 1.62 3.88
CA ASP A 64 -8.49 0.57 3.24
C ASP A 64 -9.89 0.46 3.89
N PRO A 65 -10.98 0.68 3.15
CA PRO A 65 -12.33 0.60 3.71
C PRO A 65 -12.66 -0.80 4.27
N GLU A 66 -11.98 -1.84 3.81
CA GLU A 66 -12.16 -3.21 4.29
C GLU A 66 -11.23 -3.57 5.46
N GLY A 67 -10.34 -2.65 5.88
CA GLY A 67 -9.27 -2.91 6.85
C GLY A 67 -9.77 -3.45 8.19
N ASP A 68 -10.79 -2.80 8.78
CA ASP A 68 -11.37 -3.23 10.05
C ASP A 68 -12.02 -4.61 9.95
N ARG A 69 -12.76 -4.85 8.85
CA ARG A 69 -13.42 -6.14 8.61
C ARG A 69 -12.39 -7.26 8.44
N LEU A 70 -11.31 -7.00 7.69
CA LEU A 70 -10.22 -7.96 7.49
C LEU A 70 -9.46 -8.24 8.79
N THR A 71 -9.21 -7.20 9.58
CA THR A 71 -8.55 -7.33 10.89
C THR A 71 -9.39 -8.16 11.85
N ALA A 72 -10.70 -7.88 11.95
CA ALA A 72 -11.62 -8.67 12.76
C ALA A 72 -11.65 -10.14 12.29
N ALA A 73 -11.81 -10.39 10.98
CA ALA A 73 -11.81 -11.74 10.44
C ALA A 73 -10.49 -12.49 10.70
N ALA A 74 -9.36 -11.77 10.73
CA ALA A 74 -8.06 -12.36 11.06
C ALA A 74 -7.98 -12.80 12.52
N LEU A 75 -8.39 -11.91 13.44
CA LEU A 75 -8.40 -12.18 14.87
C LEU A 75 -9.38 -13.30 15.24
N ASP A 76 -10.52 -13.37 14.55
CA ASP A 76 -11.54 -14.40 14.74
C ASP A 76 -11.20 -15.72 14.02
N GLY A 77 -10.12 -15.76 13.22
CA GLY A 77 -9.72 -16.95 12.46
C GLY A 77 -10.68 -17.30 11.32
N THR A 78 -11.45 -16.33 10.81
CA THR A 78 -12.46 -16.51 9.76
C THR A 78 -12.04 -15.95 8.40
N LEU A 79 -10.78 -15.52 8.27
CA LEU A 79 -10.24 -15.08 6.98
C LEU A 79 -10.42 -16.15 5.90
N PRO A 80 -10.94 -15.79 4.71
CA PRO A 80 -11.03 -16.73 3.60
C PRO A 80 -9.65 -17.27 3.23
N LEU A 81 -9.48 -18.58 3.33
CA LEU A 81 -8.24 -19.24 2.91
C LEU A 81 -8.23 -19.44 1.40
N ALA A 82 -7.06 -19.25 0.80
CA ALA A 82 -6.82 -19.56 -0.60
C ALA A 82 -5.51 -20.34 -0.70
N SER A 83 -5.48 -21.38 -1.53
CA SER A 83 -4.21 -22.06 -1.81
C SER A 83 -3.29 -21.12 -2.60
N VAL A 84 -1.98 -21.23 -2.39
CA VAL A 84 -0.98 -20.48 -3.17
C VAL A 84 -1.20 -20.70 -4.67
N SER A 85 -1.50 -21.93 -5.09
CA SER A 85 -1.82 -22.25 -6.49
C SER A 85 -3.01 -21.46 -7.03
N SER A 86 -4.08 -21.29 -6.24
CA SER A 86 -5.26 -20.52 -6.65
C SER A 86 -4.97 -19.02 -6.77
N VAL A 87 -4.06 -18.50 -5.93
CA VAL A 87 -3.62 -17.10 -6.00
C VAL A 87 -2.75 -16.88 -7.22
N LEU A 88 -1.80 -17.77 -7.50
CA LEU A 88 -0.94 -17.71 -8.68
C LEU A 88 -1.75 -17.79 -9.98
N ALA A 89 -2.69 -18.74 -10.08
CA ALA A 89 -3.57 -18.86 -11.23
C ALA A 89 -4.38 -17.58 -11.49
N ARG A 90 -4.89 -16.95 -10.41
CA ARG A 90 -5.62 -15.68 -10.51
C ARG A 90 -4.73 -14.52 -10.93
N ARG A 91 -3.48 -14.46 -10.47
CA ARG A 91 -2.51 -13.44 -10.89
C ARG A 91 -2.17 -13.59 -12.38
N GLN A 92 -1.91 -14.82 -12.82
CA GLN A 92 -1.58 -15.13 -14.21
C GLN A 92 -2.77 -14.81 -15.14
N ALA A 93 -3.99 -15.16 -14.74
CA ALA A 93 -5.22 -14.79 -15.47
C ALA A 93 -5.43 -13.26 -15.61
N ARG A 94 -4.83 -12.47 -14.70
CA ARG A 94 -4.83 -11.00 -14.74
C ARG A 94 -3.60 -10.41 -15.44
N GLY A 95 -2.74 -11.25 -16.02
CA GLY A 95 -1.50 -10.82 -16.68
C GLY A 95 -0.44 -10.27 -15.72
N LEU A 96 -0.54 -10.57 -14.42
CA LEU A 96 0.44 -10.12 -13.42
C LEU A 96 1.61 -11.09 -13.34
N PRO A 97 2.85 -10.60 -13.11
CA PRO A 97 4.02 -11.45 -12.94
C PRO A 97 3.86 -12.38 -11.72
N VAL A 98 4.37 -13.61 -11.89
CA VAL A 98 4.28 -14.74 -10.94
C VAL A 98 5.64 -15.40 -10.65
N ASP A 99 6.72 -14.88 -11.26
CA ASP A 99 8.08 -15.37 -11.10
C ASP A 99 8.79 -14.80 -9.86
#